data_AF-A0A928SXK5-F1
#
_entry.id   AF-A0A928SXK5-F1
#
_cell.length_a   1.000
_cell.length_b   1.000
_cell.length_c   1.000
_cell.angle_alpha   90.00
_cell.angle_beta   90.00
_cell.angle_gamma   90.00
#
_symmetry.space_group_name_H-M   'P 1'
#
loop_
_entity.id
_entity.type
_entity.pdbx_description
1 polymer ?
#
loop_
_entity_poly.entity_id
_entity_poly.type
_entity_poly.pdbx_seq_one_letter_code
_entity_poly.pdbx_strand_id
1 'polypeptide(L)'
;MKVWIAAAPLLALGLWAAVALLRGRLSRRSANVAVALVLLLYVVVTAALGVFWVARMDLPVFDWHYLFGYGLLLVLALHLALQVPSLAAFFRRASPAWLLSPDGRRFARPMRALGSIAFGLVLLAPALAWLVGRALPAQRIRIEGGTNPGSASATALASRSVWIERDGKRVSVPEYVWAESRHTRSGVLRAPGVAPPRPPAVRRMDGARSVTLPRPRALGHPTRADAGARIVAERLDLPKLSELLHHTYGVTARAGDELPFRAAASAGALYPTDVFVVAPSDAVIAAGVHYYDPEAHALRFVGGIELVTRALGALPGDSAARSAPLVVVLGATFDRSAFKYDTRAYRYVGLDAGHVAWNLVEAADVLGLPCTLEPWFDDDALSSALGLDADGEGAILAAACGGQAPSGARQRPAHGPVSLPDSADLMELTRLSHRLTSWRLGEGAPAEGDAGAAFGWQPRARSADPLALMRERRSFRNLSSQAVSRAELDAVLDAARGAIGALGLPALVEVLVAVRAVTGLAPGTYRLGEALAVALASPDVAPRLQAAGLGQEVLGRAAFVVTFALRPETAEPRDFRHALLQAGLAGEAVYLEAGARGLGACGVGAFFDDELAQLFGSGTRPLHLVAVGKK
;
A
#
# COMPACT_ATOMS: atom_id res chain seq x y z
N MET A 1 0.38 24.92 -2.82
CA MET A 1 0.93 26.26 -2.51
C MET A 1 2.46 26.20 -2.29
N LYS A 2 3.24 25.66 -3.25
CA LYS A 2 4.71 25.56 -3.14
C LYS A 2 5.48 25.89 -4.42
N VAL A 3 4.79 26.07 -5.55
CA VAL A 3 5.39 26.68 -6.77
C VAL A 3 5.97 28.06 -6.45
N TRP A 4 5.33 28.80 -5.52
CA TRP A 4 5.74 30.13 -5.11
C TRP A 4 7.07 30.20 -4.34
N ILE A 5 7.54 29.14 -3.68
CA ILE A 5 8.77 29.22 -2.87
C ILE A 5 10.02 29.28 -3.76
N ALA A 6 10.00 28.62 -4.93
CA ALA A 6 11.04 28.73 -5.94
C ALA A 6 10.73 29.79 -7.01
N ALA A 7 9.45 30.00 -7.34
CA ALA A 7 9.05 30.99 -8.34
C ALA A 7 9.08 32.43 -7.81
N ALA A 8 8.78 32.70 -6.53
CA ALA A 8 8.77 34.06 -6.00
C ALA A 8 10.16 34.73 -6.01
N PRO A 9 11.27 34.06 -5.65
CA PRO A 9 12.60 34.63 -5.81
C PRO A 9 12.93 34.92 -7.28
N LEU A 10 12.58 34.01 -8.20
CA LEU A 10 12.82 34.19 -9.64
C LEU A 10 11.96 35.29 -10.25
N LEU A 11 10.69 35.41 -9.85
CA LEU A 11 9.77 36.46 -10.26
C LEU A 11 10.18 37.81 -9.68
N ALA A 12 10.61 37.85 -8.42
CA ALA A 12 11.12 39.07 -7.79
C ALA A 12 12.44 39.53 -8.44
N LEU A 13 13.34 38.60 -8.76
CA LEU A 13 14.57 38.88 -9.48
C LEU A 13 14.29 39.34 -10.93
N GLY A 14 13.33 38.70 -11.60
CA GLY A 14 12.87 39.07 -12.94
C GLY A 14 12.21 40.45 -12.98
N LEU A 15 11.34 40.75 -12.02
CA LEU A 15 10.69 42.06 -11.88
C LEU A 15 11.71 43.15 -11.53
N TRP A 16 12.64 42.88 -10.62
CA TRP A 16 13.72 43.81 -10.29
C TRP A 16 14.61 44.09 -11.51
N ALA A 17 14.99 43.05 -12.26
CA ALA A 17 15.78 43.20 -13.47
C ALA A 17 15.04 43.99 -14.56
N ALA A 18 13.74 43.74 -14.75
CA ALA A 18 12.90 44.48 -15.69
C ALA A 18 12.78 45.96 -15.31
N VAL A 19 12.53 46.27 -14.02
CA VAL A 19 12.46 47.65 -13.51
C VAL A 19 13.82 48.35 -13.61
N ALA A 20 14.92 47.65 -13.34
CA ALA A 20 16.27 48.21 -13.43
C ALA A 20 16.69 48.49 -14.90
N LEU A 21 16.25 47.64 -15.85
CA LEU A 21 16.40 47.86 -17.29
C LEU A 21 15.58 49.06 -17.77
N LEU A 22 14.30 49.14 -17.38
CA LEU A 22 13.41 50.25 -17.75
C LEU A 22 13.87 51.60 -17.21
N ARG A 23 14.50 51.61 -16.03
CA ARG A 23 15.07 52.82 -15.41
C ARG A 23 16.47 53.18 -15.91
N GLY A 24 17.02 52.46 -16.90
CA GLY A 24 18.37 52.69 -17.44
C GLY A 24 19.51 52.41 -16.44
N ARG A 25 19.20 51.81 -15.28
CA ARG A 25 20.17 51.49 -14.22
C ARG A 25 20.94 50.20 -14.47
N LEU A 26 20.43 49.37 -15.38
CA LEU A 26 21.10 48.15 -15.84
C LEU A 26 21.25 48.19 -17.35
N SER A 27 22.48 48.04 -17.84
CA SER A 27 22.70 47.86 -19.27
C SER A 27 22.11 46.51 -19.71
N ARG A 28 21.61 46.42 -20.95
CA ARG A 28 21.14 45.14 -21.54
C ARG A 28 22.19 44.03 -21.43
N ARG A 29 23.47 44.36 -21.52
CA ARG A 29 24.59 43.41 -21.35
C ARG A 29 24.67 42.88 -19.91
N SER A 30 24.56 43.76 -18.92
CA SER A 30 24.57 43.37 -17.49
C SER A 30 23.36 42.52 -17.11
N ALA A 31 22.19 42.82 -17.68
CA ALA A 31 20.99 42.01 -17.45
C ALA A 31 21.13 40.61 -18.05
N ASN A 32 21.70 40.51 -19.25
CA ASN A 32 21.95 39.23 -19.91
C ASN A 32 22.94 38.34 -19.13
N VAL A 33 24.04 38.91 -18.59
CA VAL A 33 24.98 38.17 -17.73
C VAL A 33 24.29 37.71 -16.44
N ALA A 34 23.44 38.54 -15.84
CA ALA A 34 22.68 38.15 -14.65
C ALA A 34 21.72 36.98 -14.94
N VAL A 35 20.97 37.02 -16.06
CA VAL A 35 20.10 35.90 -16.47
C VAL A 35 20.90 34.64 -16.78
N ALA A 36 22.08 34.76 -17.41
CA ALA A 36 22.96 33.61 -17.68
C ALA A 36 23.49 32.95 -16.39
N LEU A 37 23.86 33.75 -15.39
CA LEU A 37 24.29 33.25 -14.08
C LEU A 37 23.14 32.58 -13.32
N VAL A 38 21.92 33.13 -13.43
CA VAL A 38 20.70 32.52 -12.87
C VAL A 38 20.37 31.20 -13.57
N LEU A 39 20.51 31.13 -14.91
CA LEU A 39 20.38 29.89 -15.67
C LEU A 39 21.37 28.83 -15.20
N LEU A 40 22.64 29.21 -15.06
CA LEU A 40 23.69 28.29 -14.63
C LEU A 40 23.42 27.79 -13.21
N LEU A 41 23.06 28.68 -12.29
CA LEU A 41 22.67 28.30 -10.93
C LEU A 41 21.46 27.35 -10.94
N TYR A 42 20.45 27.65 -11.75
CA TYR A 42 19.25 26.82 -11.87
C TYR A 42 19.58 25.43 -12.41
N VAL A 43 20.38 25.33 -13.48
CA VAL A 43 20.83 24.04 -14.05
C VAL A 43 21.65 23.25 -13.04
N VAL A 44 22.61 23.89 -12.34
CA VAL A 44 23.45 23.19 -11.35
C VAL A 44 22.61 22.70 -10.18
N VAL A 45 21.71 23.54 -9.64
CA VAL A 45 20.84 23.15 -8.53
C VAL A 45 19.88 22.03 -8.96
N THR A 46 19.28 22.13 -10.14
CA THR A 46 18.35 21.11 -10.64
C THR A 46 19.04 19.80 -11.03
N ALA A 47 20.24 19.85 -11.62
CA ALA A 47 21.05 18.67 -11.89
C ALA A 47 21.56 18.01 -10.60
N ALA A 48 22.01 18.79 -9.62
CA ALA A 48 22.42 18.27 -8.31
C ALA A 48 21.25 17.63 -7.55
N LEU A 49 20.07 18.26 -7.59
CA LEU A 49 18.83 17.64 -7.10
C LEU A 49 18.54 16.35 -7.90
N GLY A 50 18.49 16.40 -9.22
CA GLY A 50 18.22 15.22 -10.06
C GLY A 50 19.15 14.04 -9.78
N VAL A 51 20.47 14.27 -9.71
CA VAL A 51 21.47 13.23 -9.40
C VAL A 51 21.31 12.73 -7.96
N PHE A 52 21.07 13.62 -6.99
CA PHE A 52 20.80 13.22 -5.59
C PHE A 52 19.54 12.37 -5.46
N TRP A 53 18.48 12.72 -6.19
CA TRP A 53 17.20 12.02 -6.18
C TRP A 53 17.28 10.66 -6.88
N VAL A 54 17.93 10.59 -8.05
CA VAL A 54 18.14 9.34 -8.81
C VAL A 54 19.07 8.36 -8.09
N ALA A 55 20.12 8.86 -7.42
CA ALA A 55 21.09 7.99 -6.75
C ALA A 55 20.61 7.41 -5.41
N ARG A 56 19.48 7.88 -4.84
CA ARG A 56 19.12 7.56 -3.45
C ARG A 56 17.69 7.09 -3.23
N MET A 57 16.78 7.29 -4.17
CA MET A 57 15.34 7.06 -3.96
C MET A 57 14.72 6.45 -5.21
N ASP A 58 14.71 5.12 -5.33
CA ASP A 58 14.00 4.34 -6.38
C ASP A 58 12.54 4.79 -6.57
N LEU A 59 12.34 5.91 -7.26
CA LEU A 59 11.06 6.62 -7.38
C LEU A 59 10.61 6.65 -8.85
N PRO A 60 9.30 6.57 -9.09
CA PRO A 60 8.76 6.70 -10.43
C PRO A 60 8.95 8.14 -10.96
N VAL A 61 9.47 8.20 -12.18
CA VAL A 61 9.99 9.37 -12.93
C VAL A 61 8.89 10.36 -13.35
N PHE A 62 7.80 10.60 -12.59
CA PHE A 62 6.67 11.34 -13.17
C PHE A 62 6.53 12.86 -12.91
N ASP A 63 6.56 13.43 -11.70
CA ASP A 63 6.02 14.82 -11.59
C ASP A 63 7.03 15.98 -11.56
N TRP A 64 8.28 15.78 -11.15
CA TRP A 64 9.21 16.90 -10.90
C TRP A 64 9.99 17.38 -12.13
N HIS A 65 10.30 16.46 -13.04
CA HIS A 65 11.02 16.68 -14.31
C HIS A 65 10.33 17.73 -15.17
N TYR A 66 8.98 17.74 -15.20
CA TYR A 66 8.22 18.72 -15.96
C TYR A 66 8.29 20.12 -15.37
N LEU A 67 8.14 20.27 -14.04
CA LEU A 67 8.25 21.58 -13.40
C LEU A 67 9.65 22.17 -13.56
N PHE A 68 10.69 21.35 -13.37
CA PHE A 68 12.08 21.78 -13.59
C PHE A 68 12.38 22.03 -15.07
N GLY A 69 11.83 21.22 -15.98
CA GLY A 69 11.94 21.40 -17.43
C GLY A 69 11.27 22.68 -17.92
N TYR A 70 10.05 22.98 -17.46
CA TYR A 70 9.35 24.22 -17.81
C TYR A 70 10.03 25.45 -17.20
N GLY A 71 10.55 25.35 -15.98
CA GLY A 71 11.37 26.40 -15.39
C GLY A 71 12.64 26.68 -16.21
N LEU A 72 13.35 25.63 -16.63
CA LEU A 72 14.51 25.75 -17.50
C LEU A 72 14.15 26.40 -18.84
N LEU A 73 13.06 25.97 -19.48
CA LEU A 73 12.58 26.51 -20.75
C LEU A 73 12.28 28.00 -20.66
N LEU A 74 11.65 28.45 -19.57
CA LEU A 74 11.32 29.86 -19.35
C LEU A 74 12.57 30.73 -19.18
N VAL A 75 13.51 30.31 -18.33
CA VAL A 75 14.73 31.10 -18.11
C VAL A 75 15.62 31.07 -19.37
N LEU A 76 15.63 29.96 -20.11
CA LEU A 76 16.32 29.85 -21.40
C LEU A 76 15.71 30.78 -22.46
N ALA A 77 14.38 30.84 -22.55
CA ALA A 77 13.67 31.74 -23.45
C ALA A 77 13.97 33.21 -23.12
N LEU A 78 13.99 33.58 -21.83
CA LEU A 78 14.37 34.93 -21.39
C LEU A 78 15.83 35.26 -21.74
N HIS A 79 16.74 34.31 -21.58
CA HIS A 79 18.14 34.48 -21.97
C HIS A 79 18.30 34.67 -23.49
N LEU A 80 17.65 33.83 -24.29
CA LEU A 80 17.68 33.94 -25.75
C LEU A 80 17.08 35.25 -26.23
N ALA A 81 15.96 35.70 -25.65
CA ALA A 81 15.32 36.98 -25.97
C ALA A 81 16.27 38.18 -25.73
N LEU A 82 17.04 38.15 -24.64
CA LEU A 82 18.05 39.18 -24.34
C LEU A 82 19.28 39.10 -25.27
N GLN A 83 19.52 37.94 -25.89
CA GLN A 83 20.62 37.69 -26.83
C GLN A 83 20.26 37.98 -28.29
N VAL A 84 18.99 38.12 -28.67
CA VAL A 84 18.57 38.31 -30.08
C VAL A 84 19.35 39.42 -30.80
N PRO A 85 19.57 40.62 -30.23
CA PRO A 85 20.36 41.65 -30.90
C PRO A 85 21.85 41.29 -31.01
N SER A 86 22.40 40.60 -30.02
CA SER A 86 23.81 40.15 -29.99
C SER A 86 24.05 39.02 -30.98
N LEU A 87 23.14 38.06 -31.09
CA LEU A 87 23.12 37.00 -32.12
C LEU A 87 22.98 37.61 -33.51
N ALA A 88 22.03 38.52 -33.69
CA ALA A 88 21.85 39.23 -34.96
C ALA A 88 23.07 40.08 -35.35
N ALA A 89 23.82 40.63 -34.39
CA ALA A 89 25.07 41.34 -34.63
C ALA A 89 26.25 40.39 -34.89
N PHE A 90 26.33 39.26 -34.18
CA PHE A 90 27.36 38.22 -34.34
C PHE A 90 27.29 37.57 -35.73
N PHE A 91 26.09 37.22 -36.21
CA PHE A 91 25.90 36.71 -37.57
C PHE A 91 26.19 37.77 -38.65
N ARG A 92 26.13 39.07 -38.31
CA ARG A 92 26.47 40.16 -39.23
C ARG A 92 27.96 40.56 -39.20
N ARG A 93 28.70 40.25 -38.14
CA ARG A 93 30.11 40.67 -37.94
C ARG A 93 30.85 39.60 -37.13
N ALA A 94 31.59 38.74 -37.81
CA ALA A 94 32.45 37.75 -37.17
C ALA A 94 33.61 38.43 -36.41
N SER A 95 33.53 38.50 -35.08
CA SER A 95 34.64 38.40 -34.09
C SER A 95 34.27 39.06 -32.73
N PRO A 96 34.52 38.39 -31.58
CA PRO A 96 34.07 38.84 -30.26
C PRO A 96 35.10 39.75 -29.55
N ALA A 97 35.38 40.94 -30.11
CA ALA A 97 36.32 41.90 -29.50
C ALA A 97 35.75 42.68 -28.28
N TRP A 98 34.49 42.46 -27.92
CA TRP A 98 33.76 43.27 -26.94
C TRP A 98 33.73 42.68 -25.51
N LEU A 99 34.39 41.54 -25.30
CA LEU A 99 34.38 40.78 -24.04
C LEU A 99 35.47 41.19 -23.03
N LEU A 100 36.31 42.17 -23.38
CA LEU A 100 37.45 42.59 -22.59
C LEU A 100 37.28 44.06 -22.16
N SER A 101 37.95 44.46 -21.07
CA SER A 101 38.15 45.88 -20.77
C SER A 101 38.81 46.60 -21.96
N PRO A 102 38.80 47.95 -22.04
CA PRO A 102 39.35 48.70 -23.19
C PRO A 102 40.78 48.31 -23.59
N ASP A 103 41.53 47.73 -22.66
CA ASP A 103 42.91 47.24 -22.73
C ASP A 103 43.03 45.71 -22.96
N GLY A 104 41.94 44.98 -23.17
CA GLY A 104 41.98 43.62 -23.71
C GLY A 104 42.39 42.50 -22.74
N ARG A 105 42.56 42.78 -21.43
CA ARG A 105 43.28 41.84 -20.53
C ARG A 105 42.52 41.41 -19.27
N ARG A 106 41.42 42.08 -18.87
CA ARG A 106 40.71 41.77 -17.61
C ARG A 106 39.19 42.00 -17.68
N PHE A 107 38.42 41.22 -16.91
CA PHE A 107 36.98 41.44 -16.69
C PHE A 107 36.73 42.58 -15.67
N ALA A 108 35.69 43.40 -15.87
CA ALA A 108 35.38 44.57 -15.04
C ALA A 108 35.03 44.23 -13.57
N ARG A 109 35.51 45.06 -12.63
CA ARG A 109 35.42 44.88 -11.15
C ARG A 109 34.03 44.51 -10.57
N PRO A 110 32.88 45.07 -10.99
CA PRO A 110 31.58 44.67 -10.42
C PRO A 110 31.16 43.23 -10.75
N MET A 111 31.75 42.59 -11.77
CA MET A 111 31.44 41.19 -12.11
C MET A 111 32.16 40.16 -11.22
N ARG A 112 33.30 40.52 -10.62
CA ARG A 112 34.01 39.61 -9.70
C ARG A 112 33.25 39.42 -8.39
N ALA A 113 32.68 40.50 -7.83
CA ALA A 113 31.90 40.42 -6.60
C ALA A 113 30.63 39.56 -6.76
N LEU A 114 29.89 39.74 -7.86
CA LEU A 114 28.70 38.93 -8.18
C LEU A 114 29.05 37.46 -8.46
N GLY A 115 30.15 37.19 -9.15
CA GLY A 115 30.63 35.82 -9.39
C GLY A 115 31.05 35.09 -8.11
N SER A 116 31.74 35.78 -7.20
CA SER A 116 32.14 35.20 -5.91
C SER A 116 30.94 34.93 -4.98
N ILE A 117 29.93 35.81 -4.99
CA ILE A 117 28.69 35.61 -4.24
C ILE A 117 27.88 34.42 -4.81
N ALA A 118 27.77 34.32 -6.14
CA ALA A 118 27.10 33.19 -6.79
C ALA A 118 27.83 31.87 -6.52
N PHE A 119 29.17 31.85 -6.58
CA PHE A 119 29.99 30.67 -6.27
C PHE A 119 29.86 30.25 -4.79
N GLY A 120 29.86 31.21 -3.87
CA GLY A 120 29.62 30.94 -2.44
C GLY A 120 28.23 30.37 -2.18
N LEU A 121 27.19 30.90 -2.83
CA LEU A 121 25.82 30.39 -2.72
C LEU A 121 25.67 28.97 -3.29
N VAL A 122 26.37 28.63 -4.38
CA VAL A 122 26.39 27.26 -4.95
C VAL A 122 27.03 26.25 -3.99
N LEU A 123 28.11 26.65 -3.31
CA LEU A 123 28.79 25.78 -2.34
C LEU A 123 28.03 25.66 -1.01
N LEU A 124 27.32 26.70 -0.58
CA LEU A 124 26.56 26.72 0.68
C LEU A 124 25.14 26.16 0.56
N ALA A 125 24.51 26.21 -0.62
CA ALA A 125 23.13 25.75 -0.80
C ALA A 125 22.89 24.27 -0.41
N PRO A 126 23.78 23.30 -0.71
CA PRO A 126 23.60 21.92 -0.28
C PRO A 126 23.69 21.77 1.25
N ALA A 127 24.63 22.47 1.89
CA ALA A 127 24.81 22.47 3.34
C ALA A 127 23.63 23.14 4.05
N LEU A 128 23.13 24.26 3.52
CA LEU A 128 21.96 24.96 4.05
C LEU A 128 20.68 24.14 3.83
N ALA A 129 20.50 23.51 2.67
CA ALA A 129 19.37 22.61 2.43
C ALA A 129 19.40 21.38 3.36
N TRP A 130 20.58 20.84 3.64
CA TRP A 130 20.76 19.74 4.59
C TRP A 130 20.48 20.19 6.04
N LEU A 131 20.97 21.37 6.45
CA LEU A 131 20.70 21.94 7.77
C LEU A 131 19.22 22.30 7.95
N VAL A 132 18.57 22.90 6.95
CA VAL A 132 17.12 23.19 6.95
C VAL A 132 16.32 21.89 6.97
N GLY A 133 16.72 20.88 6.18
CA GLY A 133 16.09 19.55 6.19
C GLY A 133 16.19 18.85 7.54
N ARG A 134 17.29 19.03 8.28
CA ARG A 134 17.44 18.54 9.66
C ARG A 134 16.72 19.40 10.70
N ALA A 135 16.60 20.70 10.46
CA ALA A 135 15.97 21.65 11.38
C ALA A 135 14.44 21.66 11.27
N LEU A 136 13.87 21.11 10.18
CA LEU A 136 12.43 20.88 10.08
C LEU A 136 12.05 19.74 11.04
N PRO A 137 11.29 20.01 12.12
CA PRO A 137 10.89 18.97 13.05
C PRO A 137 10.01 17.95 12.34
N ALA A 138 10.16 16.66 12.68
CA ALA A 138 9.19 15.64 12.32
C ALA A 138 7.79 16.13 12.71
N GLN A 139 6.83 16.04 11.80
CA GLN A 139 5.45 16.45 12.08
C GLN A 139 4.91 15.56 13.20
N ARG A 140 4.85 16.12 14.41
CA ARG A 140 4.27 15.48 15.59
C ARG A 140 2.82 15.91 15.71
N ILE A 141 1.92 14.94 15.85
CA ILE A 141 0.48 15.18 16.06
C ILE A 141 0.17 14.90 17.53
N ARG A 142 -0.47 15.87 18.21
CA ARG A 142 -0.94 15.72 19.59
C ARG A 142 -2.17 14.80 19.62
N ILE A 143 -2.21 13.87 20.57
CA ILE A 143 -3.29 12.88 20.71
C ILE A 143 -3.82 12.92 22.15
N GLU A 144 -5.13 13.10 22.32
CA GLU A 144 -5.79 13.12 23.64
C GLU A 144 -6.80 11.97 23.74
N GLY A 145 -6.81 11.27 24.88
CA GLY A 145 -7.64 10.09 25.14
C GLY A 145 -8.43 10.20 26.44
N GLY A 146 -9.60 9.55 26.51
CA GLY A 146 -10.46 9.51 27.70
C GLY A 146 -11.35 8.26 27.78
N THR A 147 -11.87 7.97 28.97
CA THR A 147 -12.85 6.90 29.25
C THR A 147 -14.24 7.52 29.50
N ASN A 148 -15.33 6.88 29.07
CA ASN A 148 -16.68 7.47 29.16
C ASN A 148 -17.42 7.09 30.46
N PRO A 149 -17.93 8.05 31.24
CA PRO A 149 -19.04 7.85 32.16
C PRO A 149 -20.36 8.22 31.45
N GLY A 150 -21.12 7.21 31.00
CA GLY A 150 -22.52 7.37 30.60
C GLY A 150 -22.85 7.13 29.13
N SER A 151 -23.52 6.01 28.86
CA SER A 151 -24.56 5.91 27.83
C SER A 151 -25.61 4.91 28.28
N ALA A 152 -26.66 5.40 28.94
CA ALA A 152 -27.87 4.65 29.22
C ALA A 152 -28.75 4.65 27.96
N SER A 153 -28.55 3.67 27.08
CA SER A 153 -29.53 3.30 26.06
C SER A 153 -29.30 1.84 25.68
N ALA A 154 -30.29 1.03 26.02
CA ALA A 154 -30.25 -0.43 25.97
C ALA A 154 -30.57 -0.95 24.57
N THR A 155 -29.53 -1.28 23.82
CA THR A 155 -29.46 -2.45 22.93
C THR A 155 -28.06 -3.02 23.06
N ALA A 156 -27.91 -4.33 23.18
CA ALA A 156 -26.69 -5.05 23.60
C ALA A 156 -25.51 -5.01 22.59
N LEU A 157 -25.28 -3.87 21.93
CA LEU A 157 -24.13 -3.58 21.05
C LEU A 157 -23.21 -2.47 21.60
N ALA A 158 -23.42 -2.02 22.84
CA ALA A 158 -22.62 -0.96 23.47
C ALA A 158 -21.30 -1.47 24.09
N SER A 159 -20.54 -2.29 23.35
CA SER A 159 -19.20 -2.72 23.78
C SER A 159 -18.17 -1.62 23.49
N ARG A 160 -17.88 -0.79 24.52
CA ARG A 160 -16.65 -0.01 24.70
C ARG A 160 -16.05 0.61 23.43
N SER A 161 -16.76 1.56 22.85
CA SER A 161 -16.26 2.34 21.72
C SER A 161 -15.00 3.14 22.12
N VAL A 162 -13.89 2.89 21.42
CA VAL A 162 -12.65 3.67 21.52
C VAL A 162 -12.80 4.91 20.64
N TRP A 163 -12.53 6.10 21.18
CA TRP A 163 -12.64 7.38 20.47
C TRP A 163 -11.36 8.18 20.58
N ILE A 164 -11.11 9.02 19.59
CA ILE A 164 -9.99 9.97 19.58
C ILE A 164 -10.56 11.39 19.54
N GLU A 165 -10.07 12.26 20.41
CA GLU A 165 -10.43 13.69 20.38
C GLU A 165 -9.47 14.44 19.46
N ARG A 166 -10.01 15.10 18.44
CA ARG A 166 -9.27 15.85 17.42
C ARG A 166 -9.98 17.17 17.17
N ASP A 167 -9.26 18.28 17.29
CA ASP A 167 -9.78 19.64 17.06
C ASP A 167 -11.08 19.92 17.86
N GLY A 168 -11.18 19.40 19.08
CA GLY A 168 -12.35 19.50 19.95
C GLY A 168 -13.56 18.65 19.52
N LYS A 169 -13.36 17.68 18.61
CA LYS A 169 -14.39 16.73 18.16
C LYS A 169 -13.98 15.29 18.46
N ARG A 170 -14.94 14.46 18.88
CA ARG A 170 -14.74 13.01 19.08
C ARG A 170 -14.94 12.26 17.77
N VAL A 171 -13.99 11.40 17.43
CA VAL A 171 -13.96 10.63 16.16
C VAL A 171 -13.80 9.13 16.48
N SER A 172 -14.51 8.26 15.75
CA SER A 172 -14.37 6.80 15.92
C SER A 172 -13.01 6.33 15.41
N VAL A 173 -12.50 5.20 15.90
CA VAL A 173 -11.24 4.62 15.39
C VAL A 173 -11.28 4.39 13.87
N PRO A 174 -12.31 3.77 13.26
CA PRO A 174 -12.36 3.61 11.82
C PRO A 174 -12.32 4.94 11.06
N GLU A 175 -13.02 5.97 11.53
CA GLU A 175 -13.01 7.30 10.92
C GLU A 175 -11.64 7.98 11.08
N TYR A 176 -11.01 7.83 12.24
CA TYR A 176 -9.66 8.34 12.48
C TYR A 176 -8.64 7.70 11.54
N VAL A 177 -8.60 6.36 11.50
CA VAL A 177 -7.65 5.63 10.65
C VAL A 177 -7.89 5.99 9.19
N TRP A 178 -9.15 6.06 8.76
CA TRP A 178 -9.53 6.51 7.42
C TRP A 178 -9.01 7.93 7.13
N ALA A 179 -9.30 8.90 8.00
CA ALA A 179 -8.97 10.31 7.81
C ALA A 179 -7.46 10.58 7.83
N GLU A 180 -6.68 9.86 8.64
CA GLU A 180 -5.21 10.00 8.70
C GLU A 180 -4.49 9.35 7.51
N SER A 181 -5.09 8.33 6.91
CA SER A 181 -4.49 7.58 5.80
C SER A 181 -4.96 8.03 4.40
N ARG A 182 -5.88 9.01 4.33
CA ARG A 182 -6.42 9.51 3.05
C ARG A 182 -5.43 10.42 2.31
N HIS A 183 -5.43 10.36 0.99
CA HIS A 183 -4.70 11.30 0.15
C HIS A 183 -5.60 12.40 -0.40
N THR A 184 -5.09 13.64 -0.36
CA THR A 184 -5.70 14.82 -0.98
C THR A 184 -4.67 15.51 -1.87
N ARG A 185 -5.11 16.31 -2.85
CA ARG A 185 -4.17 17.07 -3.71
C ARG A 185 -3.24 17.99 -2.94
N SER A 186 -3.72 18.57 -1.84
CA SER A 186 -2.89 19.38 -0.95
C SER A 186 -1.97 18.55 -0.06
N GLY A 187 -2.41 17.36 0.35
CA GLY A 187 -1.68 16.43 1.22
C GLY A 187 -0.54 15.68 0.53
N VAL A 188 -0.65 15.38 -0.77
CA VAL A 188 0.43 14.74 -1.55
C VAL A 188 1.62 15.69 -1.79
N LEU A 189 1.43 17.01 -1.65
CA LEU A 189 2.47 18.04 -1.81
C LEU A 189 3.35 18.24 -0.55
N ARG A 190 3.57 17.20 0.26
CA ARG A 190 4.39 17.27 1.49
C ARG A 190 5.85 17.65 1.20
N ALA A 191 6.47 18.32 2.17
CA ALA A 191 7.88 18.71 2.05
C ALA A 191 8.74 17.43 2.06
N PRO A 192 9.79 17.34 1.23
CA PRO A 192 10.67 16.18 1.22
C PRO A 192 11.33 16.04 2.60
N GLY A 193 10.96 14.98 3.32
CA GLY A 193 11.70 14.50 4.49
C GLY A 193 12.78 13.51 4.06
N VAL A 194 13.80 13.31 4.89
CA VAL A 194 14.72 12.18 4.72
C VAL A 194 13.94 10.92 5.10
N ALA A 195 13.58 10.09 4.12
CA ALA A 195 12.93 8.81 4.40
C ALA A 195 13.88 7.92 5.23
N PRO A 196 13.36 7.17 6.22
CA PRO A 196 14.16 6.22 6.97
C PRO A 196 14.72 5.13 6.02
N PRO A 197 15.83 4.47 6.41
CA PRO A 197 16.40 3.41 5.58
C PRO A 197 15.37 2.30 5.32
N ARG A 198 15.35 1.77 4.09
CA ARG A 198 14.45 0.68 3.71
C ARG A 198 14.70 -0.55 4.61
N PRO A 199 13.69 -1.03 5.35
CA PRO A 199 13.85 -2.25 6.14
C PRO A 199 14.04 -3.49 5.24
N PRO A 200 14.71 -4.54 5.73
CA PRO A 200 14.80 -5.81 5.02
C PRO A 200 13.41 -6.38 4.68
N ALA A 201 13.27 -7.00 3.50
CA ALA A 201 12.02 -7.62 3.06
C ALA A 201 11.71 -8.96 3.74
N VAL A 202 12.69 -9.54 4.44
CA VAL A 202 12.60 -10.80 5.18
C VAL A 202 13.09 -10.57 6.61
N ARG A 203 12.47 -11.24 7.57
CA ARG A 203 12.89 -11.22 8.98
C ARG A 203 14.27 -11.86 9.11
N ARG A 204 15.18 -11.20 9.82
CA ARG A 204 16.48 -11.79 10.18
C ARG A 204 16.31 -12.71 11.39
N MET A 205 16.78 -13.95 11.27
CA MET A 205 16.75 -14.97 12.32
C MET A 205 18.11 -15.68 12.39
N ASP A 206 19.13 -14.91 12.76
CA ASP A 206 20.51 -15.39 12.77
C ASP A 206 20.70 -16.54 13.78
N GLY A 207 21.34 -17.63 13.34
CA GLY A 207 21.56 -18.82 14.18
C GLY A 207 20.32 -19.69 14.43
N ALA A 208 19.15 -19.35 13.90
CA ALA A 208 17.95 -20.16 14.08
C ALA A 208 18.07 -21.53 13.38
N ARG A 209 17.67 -22.60 14.08
CA ARG A 209 17.51 -23.94 13.48
C ARG A 209 16.54 -23.82 12.29
N SER A 210 16.81 -24.55 11.20
CA SER A 210 15.99 -24.43 10.00
C SER A 210 15.73 -25.79 9.34
N VAL A 211 14.58 -25.87 8.67
CA VAL A 211 14.19 -27.00 7.81
C VAL A 211 13.99 -26.45 6.40
N THR A 212 14.84 -26.86 5.47
CA THR A 212 14.68 -26.53 4.05
C THR A 212 13.49 -27.29 3.50
N LEU A 213 12.59 -26.59 2.81
CA LEU A 213 11.43 -27.22 2.19
C LEU A 213 11.84 -27.83 0.83
N PRO A 214 11.27 -28.99 0.45
CA PRO A 214 11.50 -29.57 -0.86
C PRO A 214 11.02 -28.59 -1.94
N ARG A 215 11.69 -28.56 -3.10
CA ARG A 215 11.27 -27.67 -4.19
C ARG A 215 9.81 -27.94 -4.58
N PRO A 216 9.01 -26.89 -4.83
CA PRO A 216 7.65 -27.07 -5.31
C PRO A 216 7.65 -27.84 -6.64
N ARG A 217 6.84 -28.88 -6.73
CA ARG A 217 6.57 -29.64 -7.95
C ARG A 217 5.55 -28.89 -8.78
N ALA A 218 5.67 -28.95 -10.10
CA ALA A 218 4.54 -28.69 -10.97
C ALA A 218 3.53 -29.83 -10.79
N LEU A 219 2.63 -29.72 -9.80
CA LEU A 219 1.49 -30.63 -9.69
C LEU A 219 0.65 -30.48 -10.97
N GLY A 220 0.37 -31.60 -11.64
CA GLY A 220 -0.56 -31.63 -12.76
C GLY A 220 -1.98 -31.30 -12.30
N HIS A 221 -2.81 -30.81 -13.23
CA HIS A 221 -4.16 -30.34 -12.97
C HIS A 221 -5.03 -31.37 -12.23
N PRO A 222 -5.44 -31.12 -10.97
CA PRO A 222 -6.53 -31.87 -10.37
C PRO A 222 -7.86 -31.36 -10.94
N THR A 223 -8.69 -32.27 -11.46
CA THR A 223 -10.04 -31.96 -11.95
C THR A 223 -11.07 -32.17 -10.85
N ARG A 224 -12.30 -31.65 -11.02
CA ARG A 224 -13.40 -31.81 -10.03
C ARG A 224 -13.72 -33.26 -9.68
N ALA A 225 -13.46 -34.21 -10.59
CA ALA A 225 -13.61 -35.64 -10.32
C ALA A 225 -12.64 -36.14 -9.22
N ASP A 226 -11.47 -35.50 -9.11
CA ASP A 226 -10.45 -35.82 -8.11
C ASP A 226 -10.75 -35.19 -6.74
N ALA A 227 -11.48 -34.06 -6.71
CA ALA A 227 -11.83 -33.33 -5.49
C ALA A 227 -12.96 -34.00 -4.69
N GLY A 228 -13.95 -34.60 -5.37
CA GLY A 228 -15.07 -35.30 -4.72
C GLY A 228 -14.68 -36.64 -4.09
N ALA A 229 -13.59 -37.26 -4.56
CA ALA A 229 -13.10 -38.55 -4.06
C ALA A 229 -12.08 -38.42 -2.90
N ARG A 230 -11.63 -37.20 -2.55
CA ARG A 230 -10.56 -36.94 -1.57
C ARG A 230 -11.05 -36.49 -0.19
N ILE A 231 -12.30 -36.78 0.19
CA ILE A 231 -12.78 -36.66 1.58
C ILE A 231 -12.26 -37.85 2.44
N VAL A 232 -11.00 -38.22 2.22
CA VAL A 232 -10.18 -38.88 3.21
C VAL A 232 -8.99 -37.96 3.33
N ALA A 233 -8.85 -37.30 4.47
CA ALA A 233 -7.70 -36.45 4.76
C ALA A 233 -6.42 -37.27 4.57
N GLU A 234 -5.83 -37.21 3.38
CA GLU A 234 -4.46 -37.68 3.21
C GLU A 234 -3.62 -36.83 4.16
N ARG A 235 -2.94 -37.49 5.10
CA ARG A 235 -2.09 -36.84 6.10
C ARG A 235 -1.23 -35.76 5.44
N LEU A 236 -1.13 -34.59 6.08
CA LEU A 236 -0.22 -33.53 5.68
C LEU A 236 1.20 -34.09 5.63
N ASP A 237 1.85 -34.01 4.48
CA ASP A 237 3.25 -34.37 4.29
C ASP A 237 4.12 -33.13 3.98
N LEU A 238 5.44 -33.31 4.01
CA LEU A 238 6.38 -32.19 3.83
C LEU A 238 6.30 -31.57 2.42
N PRO A 239 6.12 -32.36 1.33
CA PRO A 239 5.82 -31.81 0.01
C PRO A 239 4.56 -30.95 -0.05
N LYS A 240 3.43 -31.38 0.55
CA LYS A 240 2.20 -30.58 0.60
C LYS A 240 2.38 -29.29 1.39
N LEU A 241 3.07 -29.34 2.54
CA LEU A 241 3.40 -28.14 3.30
C LEU A 241 4.28 -27.17 2.48
N SER A 242 5.24 -27.71 1.72
CA SER A 242 6.07 -26.91 0.81
C SER A 242 5.25 -26.21 -0.27
N GLU A 243 4.39 -26.96 -0.98
CA GLU A 243 3.48 -26.40 -1.98
C GLU A 243 2.61 -25.30 -1.37
N LEU A 244 1.99 -25.57 -0.22
CA LEU A 244 1.12 -24.64 0.46
C LEU A 244 1.82 -23.30 0.72
N LEU A 245 2.99 -23.33 1.36
CA LEU A 245 3.73 -22.13 1.73
C LEU A 245 4.29 -21.39 0.50
N HIS A 246 4.74 -22.12 -0.52
CA HIS A 246 5.21 -21.51 -1.76
C HIS A 246 4.11 -20.74 -2.49
N HIS A 247 2.92 -21.32 -2.61
CA HIS A 247 1.79 -20.70 -3.32
C HIS A 247 1.12 -19.61 -2.48
N THR A 248 1.19 -19.72 -1.16
CA THR A 248 0.74 -18.66 -0.24
C THR A 248 1.63 -17.42 -0.36
N TYR A 249 2.96 -17.58 -0.28
CA TYR A 249 3.87 -16.43 -0.11
C TYR A 249 5.31 -16.60 -0.62
N GLY A 250 5.64 -17.70 -1.29
CA GLY A 250 6.97 -17.96 -1.84
C GLY A 250 7.36 -17.00 -2.97
N VAL A 251 8.66 -16.94 -3.28
CA VAL A 251 9.19 -16.18 -4.41
C VAL A 251 8.86 -16.89 -5.72
N THR A 252 8.17 -16.21 -6.64
CA THR A 252 7.70 -16.74 -7.92
C THR A 252 8.35 -16.08 -9.14
N ALA A 253 9.01 -14.92 -8.96
CA ALA A 253 9.89 -14.31 -9.96
C ALA A 253 10.94 -13.43 -9.30
N ARG A 254 11.95 -13.02 -10.08
CA ARG A 254 12.91 -11.97 -9.70
C ARG A 254 13.02 -10.95 -10.83
N ALA A 255 13.05 -9.67 -10.50
CA ALA A 255 13.48 -8.62 -11.42
C ALA A 255 14.96 -8.31 -11.15
N GLY A 256 15.82 -8.69 -12.10
CA GLY A 256 17.27 -8.72 -11.88
C GLY A 256 17.65 -9.66 -10.74
N ASP A 257 18.81 -9.42 -10.13
CA ASP A 257 19.29 -10.24 -9.01
C ASP A 257 18.69 -9.80 -7.65
N GLU A 258 18.11 -8.60 -7.56
CA GLU A 258 17.85 -7.94 -6.27
C GLU A 258 16.40 -7.93 -5.79
N LEU A 259 15.39 -7.95 -6.68
CA LEU A 259 13.98 -7.79 -6.26
C LEU A 259 13.16 -9.08 -6.45
N PRO A 260 12.96 -9.88 -5.40
CA PRO A 260 12.09 -11.05 -5.45
C PRO A 260 10.61 -10.66 -5.42
N PHE A 261 9.85 -11.13 -6.41
CA PHE A 261 8.40 -11.06 -6.43
C PHE A 261 7.82 -12.32 -5.80
N ARG A 262 6.82 -12.13 -4.92
CA ARG A 262 6.11 -13.22 -4.24
C ARG A 262 4.83 -13.62 -4.95
N ALA A 263 4.32 -14.80 -4.58
CA ALA A 263 3.01 -15.29 -5.01
C ALA A 263 1.92 -14.24 -4.74
N ALA A 264 1.83 -13.69 -3.53
CA ALA A 264 0.92 -12.59 -3.21
C ALA A 264 1.38 -11.23 -3.75
N ALA A 265 0.42 -10.40 -4.17
CA ALA A 265 0.66 -9.00 -4.46
C ALA A 265 1.02 -8.21 -3.19
N SER A 266 1.83 -7.16 -3.33
CA SER A 266 2.17 -6.25 -2.22
C SER A 266 2.37 -4.83 -2.72
N ALA A 267 1.85 -3.85 -1.98
CA ALA A 267 2.03 -2.44 -2.28
C ALA A 267 3.53 -2.09 -2.36
N GLY A 268 3.98 -1.65 -3.53
CA GLY A 268 5.37 -1.27 -3.75
C GLY A 268 6.40 -2.40 -3.68
N ALA A 269 5.96 -3.67 -3.70
CA ALA A 269 6.81 -4.85 -3.46
C ALA A 269 7.61 -4.74 -2.15
N LEU A 270 6.93 -4.31 -1.08
CA LEU A 270 7.54 -4.09 0.24
C LEU A 270 7.36 -5.26 1.21
N TYR A 271 6.36 -6.12 0.98
CA TYR A 271 6.14 -7.38 1.68
C TYR A 271 6.13 -7.25 3.21
N PRO A 272 5.20 -6.45 3.77
CA PRO A 272 5.10 -6.27 5.21
C PRO A 272 4.68 -7.54 5.96
N THR A 273 3.94 -8.44 5.31
CA THR A 273 3.44 -9.67 5.91
C THR A 273 4.58 -10.66 6.16
N ASP A 274 4.53 -11.34 7.31
CA ASP A 274 5.34 -12.49 7.68
C ASP A 274 4.43 -13.71 7.90
N VAL A 275 4.83 -14.88 7.41
CA VAL A 275 4.03 -16.12 7.53
C VAL A 275 4.66 -17.01 8.60
N PHE A 276 3.88 -17.37 9.61
CA PHE A 276 4.27 -18.30 10.66
C PHE A 276 3.46 -19.59 10.58
N VAL A 277 4.10 -20.69 10.90
CA VAL A 277 3.53 -22.02 11.04
C VAL A 277 3.60 -22.42 12.51
N VAL A 278 2.45 -22.60 13.12
CA VAL A 278 2.30 -23.17 14.46
C VAL A 278 2.00 -24.65 14.28
N ALA A 279 2.98 -25.48 14.63
CA ALA A 279 2.98 -26.93 14.43
C ALA A 279 2.74 -27.66 15.77
N PRO A 280 1.59 -28.34 15.94
CA PRO A 280 1.33 -29.20 17.09
C PRO A 280 2.26 -30.43 17.16
N SER A 281 2.17 -31.21 18.24
CA SER A 281 3.06 -32.35 18.52
C SER A 281 3.05 -33.46 17.46
N ASP A 282 1.96 -33.59 16.71
CA ASP A 282 1.74 -34.60 15.67
C ASP A 282 1.90 -34.04 14.24
N ALA A 283 2.45 -32.83 14.11
CA ALA A 283 2.69 -32.19 12.83
C ALA A 283 3.81 -32.89 12.01
N VAL A 284 3.85 -32.58 10.71
CA VAL A 284 4.86 -33.11 9.77
C VAL A 284 6.28 -32.55 9.98
N ILE A 285 6.39 -31.47 10.73
CA ILE A 285 7.64 -30.84 11.15
C ILE A 285 7.76 -30.91 12.67
N ALA A 286 8.95 -30.58 13.20
CA ALA A 286 9.15 -30.48 14.64
C ALA A 286 8.09 -29.58 15.28
N ALA A 287 7.53 -30.03 16.42
CA ALA A 287 6.54 -29.26 17.14
C ALA A 287 7.10 -27.91 17.60
N GLY A 288 6.35 -26.83 17.38
CA GLY A 288 6.81 -25.49 17.68
C GLY A 288 6.26 -24.42 16.73
N VAL A 289 6.69 -23.19 16.95
CA VAL A 289 6.41 -22.06 16.06
C VAL A 289 7.57 -21.85 15.10
N HIS A 290 7.25 -21.69 13.82
CA HIS A 290 8.23 -21.60 12.73
C HIS A 290 7.90 -20.39 11.86
N TYR A 291 8.89 -19.60 11.49
CA TYR A 291 8.77 -18.54 10.49
C TYR A 291 9.09 -19.11 9.10
N TYR A 292 8.25 -18.82 8.10
CA TYR A 292 8.54 -19.15 6.72
C TYR A 292 9.40 -18.06 6.07
N ASP A 293 10.64 -18.40 5.74
CA ASP A 293 11.57 -17.58 4.98
C ASP A 293 11.31 -17.80 3.47
N PRO A 294 10.68 -16.85 2.76
CA PRO A 294 10.26 -17.05 1.38
C PRO A 294 11.45 -17.03 0.40
N GLU A 295 12.57 -16.41 0.77
CA GLU A 295 13.76 -16.36 -0.10
C GLU A 295 14.58 -17.63 -0.01
N ALA A 296 14.78 -18.17 1.20
CA ALA A 296 15.44 -19.45 1.40
C ALA A 296 14.51 -20.65 1.11
N HIS A 297 13.19 -20.40 1.00
CA HIS A 297 12.14 -21.42 0.95
C HIS A 297 12.34 -22.46 2.07
N ALA A 298 12.37 -21.96 3.29
CA ALA A 298 12.69 -22.74 4.49
C ALA A 298 11.87 -22.29 5.69
N LEU A 299 11.71 -23.18 6.66
CA LEU A 299 11.10 -22.88 7.95
C LEU A 299 12.20 -22.64 8.98
N ARG A 300 12.19 -21.46 9.62
CA ARG A 300 13.10 -21.06 10.70
C ARG A 300 12.40 -21.27 12.04
N PHE A 301 13.02 -22.02 12.93
CA PHE A 301 12.45 -22.32 14.25
C PHE A 301 12.45 -21.07 15.14
N VAL A 302 11.28 -20.72 15.69
CA VAL A 302 11.09 -19.61 16.63
C VAL A 302 11.14 -20.13 18.07
N GLY A 303 10.35 -21.15 18.40
CA GLY A 303 10.27 -21.71 19.74
C GLY A 303 9.44 -22.99 19.80
N GLY A 304 9.46 -23.66 20.96
CA GLY A 304 8.92 -25.01 21.13
C GLY A 304 7.43 -25.06 21.42
N ILE A 305 7.00 -26.19 21.99
CA ILE A 305 5.59 -26.48 22.30
C ILE A 305 4.96 -25.48 23.29
N GLU A 306 5.78 -24.81 24.10
CA GLU A 306 5.35 -23.74 24.99
C GLU A 306 4.75 -22.56 24.21
N LEU A 307 5.34 -22.19 23.07
CA LEU A 307 4.81 -21.14 22.21
C LEU A 307 3.58 -21.61 21.44
N VAL A 308 3.51 -22.88 21.07
CA VAL A 308 2.30 -23.47 20.48
C VAL A 308 1.12 -23.35 21.44
N THR A 309 1.34 -23.71 22.71
CA THR A 309 0.32 -23.58 23.76
C THR A 309 -0.15 -22.15 23.92
N ARG A 310 0.76 -21.18 23.92
CA ARG A 310 0.41 -19.75 24.01
C ARG A 310 -0.34 -19.27 22.77
N ALA A 311 0.09 -19.64 21.57
CA ALA A 311 -0.56 -19.26 20.32
C ALA A 311 -2.00 -19.79 20.25
N LEU A 312 -2.22 -21.06 20.63
CA LEU A 312 -3.56 -21.64 20.70
C LEU A 312 -4.40 -21.06 21.86
N GLY A 313 -3.76 -20.64 22.95
CA GLY A 313 -4.39 -19.95 24.07
C GLY A 313 -4.85 -18.52 23.72
N ALA A 314 -4.21 -17.88 22.73
CA ALA A 314 -4.59 -16.55 22.23
C ALA A 314 -5.80 -16.58 21.28
N LEU A 315 -6.29 -17.76 20.91
CA LEU A 315 -7.48 -17.96 20.09
C LEU A 315 -8.70 -18.33 20.96
N PRO A 316 -9.94 -18.01 20.51
CA PRO A 316 -11.16 -18.42 21.20
C PRO A 316 -11.20 -19.91 21.55
N GLY A 317 -11.92 -20.24 22.63
CA GLY A 317 -12.03 -21.62 23.14
C GLY A 317 -12.54 -22.62 22.11
N ASP A 318 -13.39 -22.19 21.20
CA ASP A 318 -14.04 -23.00 20.16
C ASP A 318 -13.32 -22.97 18.80
N SER A 319 -12.16 -22.32 18.70
CA SER A 319 -11.39 -22.20 17.45
C SER A 319 -11.03 -23.56 16.84
N ALA A 320 -11.14 -23.66 15.51
CA ALA A 320 -10.76 -24.84 14.73
C ALA A 320 -9.27 -25.18 14.88
N ALA A 321 -8.45 -24.18 15.23
CA ALA A 321 -7.01 -24.29 15.43
C ALA A 321 -6.61 -25.36 16.46
N ARG A 322 -7.47 -25.65 17.45
CA ARG A 322 -7.19 -26.65 18.50
C ARG A 322 -7.19 -28.09 17.98
N SER A 323 -7.87 -28.34 16.88
CA SER A 323 -7.94 -29.65 16.22
C SER A 323 -7.16 -29.70 14.90
N ALA A 324 -6.63 -28.56 14.45
CA ALA A 324 -5.97 -28.46 13.17
C ALA A 324 -4.54 -29.06 13.24
N PRO A 325 -4.13 -29.90 12.28
CA PRO A 325 -2.74 -30.38 12.18
C PRO A 325 -1.73 -29.26 11.86
N LEU A 326 -2.22 -28.09 11.42
CA LEU A 326 -1.41 -26.95 11.04
C LEU A 326 -2.20 -25.67 11.29
N VAL A 327 -1.60 -24.70 11.97
CA VAL A 327 -2.14 -23.34 12.10
C VAL A 327 -1.17 -22.37 11.45
N VAL A 328 -1.66 -21.56 10.52
CA VAL A 328 -0.88 -20.52 9.84
C VAL A 328 -1.26 -19.17 10.43
N VAL A 329 -0.27 -18.37 10.81
CA VAL A 329 -0.50 -17.02 11.35
C VAL A 329 0.23 -16.00 10.50
N LEU A 330 -0.50 -14.99 10.04
CA LEU A 330 0.02 -13.85 9.31
C LEU A 330 0.38 -12.75 10.32
N GLY A 331 1.67 -12.49 10.49
CA GLY A 331 2.19 -11.31 11.18
C GLY A 331 2.48 -10.19 10.20
N ALA A 332 2.82 -9.01 10.70
CA ALA A 332 3.34 -7.91 9.89
C ALA A 332 4.46 -7.16 10.60
N THR A 333 5.47 -6.74 9.85
CA THR A 333 6.42 -5.70 10.26
C THR A 333 5.97 -4.37 9.63
N PHE A 334 5.34 -3.49 10.41
CA PHE A 334 4.67 -2.28 9.89
C PHE A 334 5.64 -1.33 9.18
N ASP A 335 6.85 -1.22 9.70
CA ASP A 335 7.89 -0.33 9.18
C ASP A 335 8.31 -0.66 7.75
N ARG A 336 8.18 -1.92 7.30
CA ARG A 336 8.44 -2.32 5.90
C ARG A 336 7.56 -1.54 4.92
N SER A 337 6.39 -1.07 5.35
CA SER A 337 5.51 -0.21 4.55
C SER A 337 5.54 1.25 5.02
N ALA A 338 5.64 1.50 6.32
CA ALA A 338 5.58 2.85 6.89
C ALA A 338 6.70 3.77 6.40
N PHE A 339 7.91 3.24 6.16
CA PHE A 339 9.03 4.05 5.67
C PHE A 339 8.75 4.75 4.32
N LYS A 340 7.86 4.18 3.50
CA LYS A 340 7.50 4.69 2.18
C LYS A 340 6.13 5.38 2.15
N TYR A 341 5.20 4.90 2.98
CA TYR A 341 3.78 5.24 2.86
C TYR A 341 3.19 5.95 4.08
N ASP A 342 3.99 6.25 5.10
CA ASP A 342 3.56 6.92 6.33
C ASP A 342 2.28 6.25 6.89
N THR A 343 1.32 7.05 7.37
CA THR A 343 0.02 6.63 7.91
C THR A 343 -0.81 5.76 6.97
N ARG A 344 -0.59 5.82 5.65
CA ARG A 344 -1.31 4.97 4.69
C ARG A 344 -0.81 3.52 4.71
N ALA A 345 0.39 3.27 5.26
CA ALA A 345 0.96 1.94 5.35
C ALA A 345 0.04 0.94 6.05
N TYR A 346 -0.74 1.34 7.05
CA TYR A 346 -1.64 0.43 7.75
C TYR A 346 -2.70 -0.17 6.83
N ARG A 347 -3.22 0.62 5.86
CA ARG A 347 -4.12 0.09 4.82
C ARG A 347 -3.42 -0.97 3.98
N TYR A 348 -2.20 -0.69 3.52
CA TYR A 348 -1.45 -1.63 2.69
C TYR A 348 -1.07 -2.90 3.43
N VAL A 349 -0.74 -2.82 4.71
CA VAL A 349 -0.46 -4.00 5.53
C VAL A 349 -1.69 -4.93 5.59
N GLY A 350 -2.88 -4.38 5.85
CA GLY A 350 -4.12 -5.17 5.88
C GLY A 350 -4.50 -5.73 4.51
N LEU A 351 -4.36 -4.94 3.45
CA LEU A 351 -4.63 -5.39 2.08
C LEU A 351 -3.67 -6.51 1.65
N ASP A 352 -2.36 -6.32 1.85
CA ASP A 352 -1.33 -7.31 1.53
C ASP A 352 -1.56 -8.61 2.31
N ALA A 353 -1.91 -8.54 3.61
CA ALA A 353 -2.26 -9.72 4.39
C ALA A 353 -3.50 -10.44 3.84
N GLY A 354 -4.50 -9.70 3.35
CA GLY A 354 -5.66 -10.27 2.66
C GLY A 354 -5.28 -10.99 1.36
N HIS A 355 -4.35 -10.46 0.58
CA HIS A 355 -3.83 -11.14 -0.61
C HIS A 355 -3.16 -12.47 -0.25
N VAL A 356 -2.32 -12.49 0.79
CA VAL A 356 -1.66 -13.71 1.31
C VAL A 356 -2.70 -14.72 1.81
N ALA A 357 -3.70 -14.26 2.56
CA ALA A 357 -4.74 -15.11 3.12
C ALA A 357 -5.59 -15.80 2.05
N TRP A 358 -5.88 -15.13 0.93
CA TRP A 358 -6.64 -15.74 -0.16
C TRP A 358 -5.84 -16.82 -0.87
N ASN A 359 -4.55 -16.57 -1.12
CA ASN A 359 -3.66 -17.59 -1.67
C ASN A 359 -3.55 -18.81 -0.75
N LEU A 360 -3.52 -18.59 0.57
CA LEU A 360 -3.57 -19.69 1.54
C LEU A 360 -4.84 -20.53 1.37
N VAL A 361 -6.02 -19.90 1.38
CA VAL A 361 -7.31 -20.60 1.25
C VAL A 361 -7.39 -21.40 -0.04
N GLU A 362 -7.05 -20.79 -1.19
CA GLU A 362 -7.13 -21.45 -2.49
C GLU A 362 -6.08 -22.56 -2.63
N ALA A 363 -4.83 -22.34 -2.21
CA ALA A 363 -3.79 -23.38 -2.29
C ALA A 363 -4.12 -24.56 -1.37
N ALA A 364 -4.64 -24.30 -0.18
CA ALA A 364 -4.97 -25.34 0.77
C ALA A 364 -6.15 -26.21 0.31
N ASP A 365 -7.16 -25.62 -0.31
CA ASP A 365 -8.27 -26.38 -0.89
C ASP A 365 -7.81 -27.28 -2.05
N VAL A 366 -6.95 -26.79 -2.96
CA VAL A 366 -6.37 -27.63 -4.04
C VAL A 366 -5.57 -28.82 -3.47
N LEU A 367 -4.91 -28.63 -2.33
CA LEU A 367 -4.10 -29.64 -1.66
C LEU A 367 -4.91 -30.58 -0.76
N GLY A 368 -6.24 -30.40 -0.65
CA GLY A 368 -7.12 -31.20 0.21
C GLY A 368 -6.95 -30.94 1.70
N LEU A 369 -6.47 -29.74 2.07
CA LEU A 369 -6.28 -29.30 3.45
C LEU A 369 -7.00 -27.95 3.67
N PRO A 370 -8.34 -27.90 3.62
CA PRO A 370 -9.07 -26.63 3.69
C PRO A 370 -8.71 -25.84 4.95
N CYS A 371 -8.54 -24.52 4.82
CA CYS A 371 -8.24 -23.64 5.93
C CYS A 371 -9.44 -22.76 6.30
N THR A 372 -9.75 -22.70 7.59
CA THR A 372 -10.70 -21.76 8.18
C THR A 372 -9.95 -20.52 8.65
N LEU A 373 -10.34 -19.34 8.18
CA LEU A 373 -9.77 -18.08 8.65
C LEU A 373 -10.29 -17.75 10.05
N GLU A 374 -9.38 -17.37 10.94
CA GLU A 374 -9.62 -17.09 12.36
C GLU A 374 -9.29 -15.61 12.65
N PRO A 375 -10.23 -14.67 12.41
CA PRO A 375 -10.00 -13.24 12.59
C PRO A 375 -10.02 -12.79 14.07
N TRP A 376 -10.47 -13.67 14.98
CA TRP A 376 -10.68 -13.36 16.40
C TRP A 376 -9.54 -13.95 17.22
N PHE A 377 -8.73 -13.09 17.84
CA PHE A 377 -7.61 -13.49 18.70
C PHE A 377 -7.22 -12.33 19.62
N ASP A 378 -6.49 -12.67 20.69
CA ASP A 378 -5.76 -11.71 21.51
C ASP A 378 -4.47 -11.32 20.77
N ASP A 379 -4.38 -10.05 20.36
CA ASP A 379 -3.26 -9.55 19.55
C ASP A 379 -1.93 -9.61 20.31
N ASP A 380 -1.93 -9.22 21.59
CA ASP A 380 -0.70 -9.14 22.39
C ASP A 380 -0.19 -10.57 22.69
N ALA A 381 -1.09 -11.47 23.10
CA ALA A 381 -0.74 -12.85 23.40
C ALA A 381 -0.29 -13.62 22.15
N LEU A 382 -0.98 -13.45 21.01
CA LEU A 382 -0.60 -14.11 19.77
C LEU A 382 0.72 -13.56 19.25
N SER A 383 0.91 -12.24 19.24
CA SER A 383 2.17 -11.62 18.80
C SER A 383 3.36 -12.08 19.66
N SER A 384 3.18 -12.13 20.98
CA SER A 384 4.19 -12.66 21.90
C SER A 384 4.53 -14.12 21.62
N ALA A 385 3.53 -14.96 21.33
CA ALA A 385 3.74 -16.37 21.00
C ALA A 385 4.51 -16.58 19.68
N LEU A 386 4.47 -15.60 18.77
CA LEU A 386 5.21 -15.63 17.50
C LEU A 386 6.60 -14.99 17.61
N GLY A 387 6.97 -14.42 18.78
CA GLY A 387 8.21 -13.68 18.95
C GLY A 387 8.23 -12.34 18.18
N LEU A 388 7.06 -11.74 17.97
CA LEU A 388 6.92 -10.44 17.32
C LEU A 388 7.16 -9.30 18.32
N ASP A 389 7.86 -8.26 17.88
CA ASP A 389 8.07 -7.05 18.67
C ASP A 389 6.81 -6.17 18.69
N ALA A 390 6.26 -5.92 19.88
CA ALA A 390 5.01 -5.16 20.05
C ALA A 390 5.10 -3.70 19.57
N ASP A 391 6.30 -3.14 19.43
CA ASP A 391 6.49 -1.75 19.02
C ASP A 391 6.42 -1.53 17.51
N GLY A 392 6.73 -2.55 16.71
CA GLY A 392 6.85 -2.45 15.25
C GLY A 392 6.22 -3.60 14.47
N GLU A 393 5.74 -4.62 15.15
CA GLU A 393 5.20 -5.84 14.58
C GLU A 393 3.91 -6.28 15.28
N GLY A 394 3.13 -7.12 14.61
CA GLY A 394 1.91 -7.65 15.22
C GLY A 394 1.22 -8.70 14.37
N ALA A 395 0.46 -9.57 15.03
CA ALA A 395 -0.40 -10.55 14.39
C ALA A 395 -1.59 -9.86 13.69
N ILE A 396 -1.91 -10.31 12.47
CA ILE A 396 -2.94 -9.71 11.61
C ILE A 396 -4.10 -10.67 11.37
N LEU A 397 -3.82 -11.95 11.12
CA LEU A 397 -4.82 -12.98 10.85
C LEU A 397 -4.27 -14.37 11.19
N ALA A 398 -5.08 -15.23 11.80
CA ALA A 398 -4.77 -16.66 11.93
C ALA A 398 -5.63 -17.50 10.97
N ALA A 399 -5.20 -18.73 10.69
CA ALA A 399 -5.93 -19.69 9.88
C ALA A 399 -5.65 -21.12 10.37
N ALA A 400 -6.72 -21.89 10.56
CA ALA A 400 -6.66 -23.29 10.98
C ALA A 400 -6.84 -24.20 9.76
N CYS A 401 -5.83 -24.99 9.39
CA CYS A 401 -5.83 -25.81 8.18
C CYS A 401 -6.04 -27.29 8.51
N GLY A 402 -7.12 -27.87 8.00
CA GLY A 402 -7.55 -29.24 8.31
C GLY A 402 -8.20 -29.41 9.69
N GLY A 403 -8.56 -28.31 10.36
CA GLY A 403 -9.29 -28.33 11.63
C GLY A 403 -10.78 -28.60 11.46
N GLN A 404 -11.41 -29.15 12.49
CA GLN A 404 -12.86 -29.29 12.55
C GLN A 404 -13.52 -27.91 12.63
N ALA A 405 -14.63 -27.74 11.91
CA ALA A 405 -15.40 -26.50 11.97
C ALA A 405 -15.84 -26.22 13.43
N PRO A 406 -15.82 -24.95 13.87
CA PRO A 406 -16.25 -24.59 15.21
C PRO A 406 -17.71 -25.00 15.42
N SER A 407 -17.99 -25.73 16.52
CA SER A 407 -19.31 -26.30 16.82
C SER A 407 -20.01 -25.67 18.02
N GLY A 408 -19.47 -24.58 18.58
CA GLY A 408 -19.92 -23.95 19.82
C GLY A 408 -20.15 -22.44 19.72
N ALA A 409 -20.63 -21.85 20.81
CA ALA A 409 -20.72 -20.40 20.94
C ALA A 409 -19.30 -19.78 21.01
N ARG A 410 -19.07 -18.73 20.24
CA ARG A 410 -17.78 -18.05 20.16
C ARG A 410 -17.59 -17.13 21.36
N GLN A 411 -16.45 -17.24 22.02
CA GLN A 411 -16.02 -16.21 22.96
C GLN A 411 -15.50 -15.02 22.15
N ARG A 412 -16.18 -13.87 22.27
CA ARG A 412 -15.79 -12.65 21.53
C ARG A 412 -14.66 -11.92 22.29
N PRO A 413 -13.49 -11.69 21.66
CA PRO A 413 -12.47 -10.82 22.23
C PRO A 413 -12.98 -9.39 22.42
N ALA A 414 -12.43 -8.66 23.39
CA ALA A 414 -12.84 -7.30 23.69
C ALA A 414 -11.69 -6.31 23.47
N HIS A 415 -12.03 -5.05 23.17
CA HIS A 415 -11.04 -3.98 23.17
C HIS A 415 -10.58 -3.68 24.60
N GLY A 416 -9.26 -3.73 24.80
CA GLY A 416 -8.60 -3.24 26.01
C GLY A 416 -8.37 -1.73 25.96
N PRO A 417 -8.03 -1.08 27.09
CA PRO A 417 -7.59 0.31 27.09
C PRO A 417 -6.28 0.44 26.30
N VAL A 418 -6.20 1.44 25.43
CA VAL A 418 -4.99 1.77 24.65
C VAL A 418 -4.40 3.07 25.19
N SER A 419 -3.14 3.02 25.64
CA SER A 419 -2.39 4.22 26.00
C SER A 419 -2.04 5.00 24.73
N LEU A 420 -2.45 6.27 24.68
CA LEU A 420 -2.11 7.17 23.58
C LEU A 420 -0.82 7.93 23.92
N PRO A 421 0.14 8.04 22.98
CA PRO A 421 1.30 8.89 23.20
C PRO A 421 0.90 10.37 23.15
N ASP A 422 1.55 11.23 23.95
CA ASP A 422 1.30 12.68 23.95
C ASP A 422 1.49 13.30 22.56
N SER A 423 2.42 12.74 21.79
CA SER A 423 2.65 13.09 20.39
C SER A 423 3.14 11.88 19.62
N ALA A 424 2.73 11.73 18.36
CA ALA A 424 3.23 10.69 17.47
C ALA A 424 3.79 11.26 16.17
N ASP A 425 4.88 10.68 15.67
CA ASP A 425 5.33 10.85 14.29
C ASP A 425 4.50 9.99 13.30
N LEU A 426 4.74 10.15 12.00
CA LEU A 426 3.96 9.48 10.95
C LEU A 426 4.07 7.94 10.96
N MET A 427 5.21 7.38 11.37
CA MET A 427 5.40 5.94 11.48
C MET A 427 4.72 5.43 12.76
N GLU A 428 4.82 6.17 13.86
CA GLU A 428 4.12 5.89 15.11
C GLU A 428 2.60 5.90 14.94
N LEU A 429 2.04 6.78 14.10
CA LEU A 429 0.62 6.80 13.76
C LEU A 429 0.16 5.53 13.01
N THR A 430 1.04 4.93 12.20
CA THR A 430 0.77 3.63 11.56
C THR A 430 0.66 2.53 12.62
N ARG A 431 1.62 2.48 13.55
CA ARG A 431 1.63 1.50 14.66
C ARG A 431 0.47 1.75 15.63
N LEU A 432 0.09 3.01 15.84
CA LEU A 432 -1.08 3.36 16.63
C LEU A 432 -2.37 2.83 16.01
N SER A 433 -2.52 2.88 14.69
CA SER A 433 -3.67 2.30 13.99
C SER A 433 -3.80 0.80 14.24
N HIS A 434 -2.67 0.07 14.36
CA HIS A 434 -2.68 -1.33 14.79
C HIS A 434 -3.21 -1.44 16.23
N ARG A 435 -2.59 -0.76 17.20
CA ARG A 435 -2.97 -0.83 18.63
C ARG A 435 -4.44 -0.47 18.88
N LEU A 436 -4.95 0.57 18.22
CA LEU A 436 -6.35 1.02 18.35
C LEU A 436 -7.36 -0.03 17.88
N THR A 437 -6.92 -0.97 17.03
CA THR A 437 -7.75 -2.04 16.51
C THR A 437 -7.42 -3.39 17.12
N SER A 438 -6.56 -3.45 18.15
CA SER A 438 -6.18 -4.68 18.82
C SER A 438 -7.25 -5.11 19.85
N TRP A 439 -7.38 -6.41 20.00
CA TRP A 439 -8.24 -7.08 20.96
C TRP A 439 -7.42 -7.78 22.03
N ARG A 440 -8.06 -7.99 23.18
CA ARG A 440 -7.59 -8.82 24.28
C ARG A 440 -8.67 -9.83 24.65
N LEU A 441 -8.26 -11.04 25.01
CA LEU A 441 -9.14 -12.03 25.58
C LEU A 441 -9.20 -11.82 27.10
N GLY A 442 -10.38 -11.43 27.61
CA GLY A 442 -10.61 -11.28 29.04
C GLY A 442 -11.09 -12.57 29.69
N GLU A 443 -10.71 -12.81 30.95
CA GLU A 443 -11.35 -13.83 31.79
C GLU A 443 -12.84 -13.46 32.00
N GLY A 444 -13.75 -14.39 31.67
CA GLY A 444 -15.19 -14.21 31.89
C GLY A 444 -15.94 -13.36 30.85
N ALA A 445 -15.34 -13.06 29.69
CA ALA A 445 -16.07 -12.41 28.60
C ALA A 445 -17.31 -13.24 28.20
N PRO A 446 -18.51 -12.64 28.11
CA PRO A 446 -19.74 -13.38 27.84
C PRO A 446 -19.63 -14.10 26.49
N ALA A 447 -19.97 -15.38 26.48
CA ALA A 447 -20.17 -16.12 25.24
C ALA A 447 -21.45 -15.56 24.58
N GLU A 448 -21.30 -14.81 23.50
CA GLU A 448 -22.45 -14.42 22.68
C GLU A 448 -22.78 -15.59 21.76
N GLY A 449 -23.95 -16.18 21.99
CA GLY A 449 -24.52 -17.18 21.11
C GLY A 449 -25.05 -16.52 19.85
N ASP A 450 -24.22 -16.37 18.83
CA ASP A 450 -24.73 -16.39 17.46
C ASP A 450 -24.59 -17.82 16.93
N ALA A 451 -25.50 -18.68 17.38
CA ALA A 451 -25.75 -19.98 16.80
C ALA A 451 -26.48 -19.76 15.47
N GLY A 452 -25.77 -19.33 14.42
CA GLY A 452 -26.49 -18.82 13.25
C GLY A 452 -25.81 -18.83 11.90
N ALA A 453 -24.49 -18.95 11.81
CA ALA A 453 -23.85 -19.08 10.51
C ALA A 453 -22.75 -20.13 10.60
N ALA A 454 -23.06 -21.32 10.08
CA ALA A 454 -22.06 -22.25 9.61
C ALA A 454 -21.24 -21.54 8.52
N PHE A 455 -20.20 -20.83 8.94
CA PHE A 455 -19.29 -20.11 8.09
C PHE A 455 -18.35 -21.12 7.45
N GLY A 456 -18.62 -21.43 6.19
CA GLY A 456 -17.73 -22.21 5.34
C GLY A 456 -17.64 -21.49 4.01
N TRP A 457 -16.43 -21.07 3.65
CA TRP A 457 -16.12 -20.90 2.24
C TRP A 457 -16.47 -22.23 1.54
N GLN A 458 -17.33 -22.15 0.53
CA GLN A 458 -17.73 -23.30 -0.26
C GLN A 458 -16.77 -23.41 -1.46
N PRO A 459 -16.20 -24.59 -1.73
CA PRO A 459 -15.38 -24.79 -2.91
C PRO A 459 -16.13 -24.36 -4.17
N ARG A 460 -15.49 -23.49 -4.96
CA ARG A 460 -16.07 -23.00 -6.21
C ARG A 460 -15.63 -23.83 -7.40
N ALA A 461 -16.47 -23.86 -8.43
CA ALA A 461 -16.08 -24.42 -9.71
C ALA A 461 -14.94 -23.57 -10.29
N ARG A 462 -13.77 -24.19 -10.46
CA ARG A 462 -12.57 -23.55 -11.01
C ARG A 462 -12.55 -23.73 -12.53
N SER A 463 -12.21 -22.67 -13.24
CA SER A 463 -12.03 -22.68 -14.70
C SER A 463 -10.60 -23.00 -15.12
N ALA A 464 -9.64 -22.92 -14.19
CA ALA A 464 -8.21 -23.16 -14.39
C ALA A 464 -7.55 -23.66 -13.10
N ASP A 465 -6.29 -24.09 -13.18
CA ASP A 465 -5.49 -24.52 -12.03
C ASP A 465 -5.00 -23.33 -11.19
N PRO A 466 -5.47 -23.17 -9.93
CA PRO A 466 -5.07 -22.05 -9.09
C PRO A 466 -3.59 -22.03 -8.77
N LEU A 467 -2.93 -23.19 -8.63
CA LEU A 467 -1.51 -23.23 -8.28
C LEU A 467 -0.66 -22.69 -9.43
N ALA A 468 -0.98 -23.06 -10.67
CA ALA A 468 -0.37 -22.46 -11.86
C ALA A 468 -0.63 -20.96 -11.93
N LEU A 469 -1.86 -20.52 -11.71
CA LEU A 469 -2.22 -19.09 -11.72
C LEU A 469 -1.43 -18.29 -10.67
N MET A 470 -1.30 -18.79 -9.45
CA MET A 470 -0.53 -18.13 -8.39
C MET A 470 0.96 -17.99 -8.72
N ARG A 471 1.56 -19.01 -9.36
CA ARG A 471 2.96 -18.96 -9.83
C ARG A 471 3.14 -17.86 -10.89
N GLU A 472 2.21 -17.78 -11.84
CA GLU A 472 2.26 -16.86 -12.98
C GLU A 472 1.73 -15.45 -12.69
N ARG A 473 0.97 -15.27 -11.62
CA ARG A 473 0.27 -14.02 -11.30
C ARG A 473 1.25 -12.85 -11.20
N ARG A 474 1.04 -11.82 -12.02
CA ARG A 474 1.78 -10.54 -11.94
C ARG A 474 0.81 -9.37 -12.02
N SER A 475 1.20 -8.25 -11.44
CA SER A 475 0.49 -6.97 -11.60
C SER A 475 0.74 -6.43 -13.01
N PHE A 476 -0.23 -6.60 -13.90
CA PHE A 476 -0.12 -6.27 -15.31
C PHE A 476 -0.63 -4.86 -15.59
N ARG A 477 0.28 -3.92 -15.87
CA ARG A 477 -0.04 -2.48 -15.99
C ARG A 477 -0.40 -2.04 -17.42
N ASN A 478 0.04 -2.77 -18.45
CA ASN A 478 -0.09 -2.35 -19.85
C ASN A 478 -1.39 -2.88 -20.50
N LEU A 479 -2.55 -2.60 -19.93
CA LEU A 479 -3.84 -3.11 -20.41
C LEU A 479 -4.19 -2.55 -21.80
N SER A 480 -4.67 -3.39 -22.72
CA SER A 480 -5.13 -2.93 -24.03
C SER A 480 -6.49 -2.23 -23.93
N SER A 481 -6.88 -1.49 -24.97
CA SER A 481 -8.16 -0.77 -25.02
C SER A 481 -9.36 -1.67 -25.33
N GLN A 482 -9.12 -2.94 -25.65
CA GLN A 482 -10.15 -3.91 -26.07
C GLN A 482 -11.22 -4.12 -25.00
N ALA A 483 -12.44 -4.41 -25.45
CA ALA A 483 -13.54 -4.73 -24.57
C ALA A 483 -13.40 -6.13 -23.99
N VAL A 484 -13.93 -6.31 -22.78
CA VAL A 484 -14.18 -7.63 -22.19
C VAL A 484 -15.65 -8.00 -22.29
N SER A 485 -15.97 -9.28 -22.19
CA SER A 485 -17.35 -9.77 -22.17
C SER A 485 -18.00 -9.53 -20.81
N ARG A 486 -19.34 -9.48 -20.80
CA ARG A 486 -20.11 -9.40 -19.56
C ARG A 486 -19.89 -10.60 -18.64
N ALA A 487 -19.76 -11.80 -19.21
CA ALA A 487 -19.49 -13.03 -18.46
C ALA A 487 -18.12 -13.00 -17.75
N GLU A 488 -17.10 -12.41 -18.38
CA GLU A 488 -15.80 -12.21 -17.73
C GLU A 488 -15.90 -11.24 -16.55
N LEU A 489 -16.65 -10.14 -16.68
CA LEU A 489 -16.91 -9.22 -15.56
C LEU A 489 -17.66 -9.91 -14.42
N ASP A 490 -18.80 -10.54 -14.72
CA ASP A 490 -19.66 -11.14 -13.69
C ASP A 490 -18.91 -12.18 -12.87
N ALA A 491 -18.10 -13.02 -13.52
CA ALA A 491 -17.33 -14.02 -12.81
C ALA A 491 -16.20 -13.44 -11.92
N VAL A 492 -15.55 -12.36 -12.36
CA VAL A 492 -14.58 -11.62 -11.53
C VAL A 492 -15.28 -11.03 -10.28
N LEU A 493 -16.49 -10.51 -10.44
CA LEU A 493 -17.27 -9.97 -9.32
C LEU A 493 -17.76 -11.08 -8.38
N ASP A 494 -18.17 -12.23 -8.92
CA ASP A 494 -18.54 -13.40 -8.14
C ASP A 494 -17.35 -13.90 -7.32
N ALA A 495 -16.17 -14.03 -7.94
CA ALA A 495 -14.90 -14.35 -7.28
C ALA A 495 -14.66 -13.44 -6.08
N ALA A 496 -14.70 -12.12 -6.30
CA ALA A 496 -14.53 -11.11 -5.25
C ALA A 496 -15.55 -11.27 -4.10
N ARG A 497 -16.85 -11.44 -4.39
CA ARG A 497 -17.89 -11.63 -3.36
C ARG A 497 -17.66 -12.85 -2.48
N GLY A 498 -17.25 -13.97 -3.08
CA GLY A 498 -16.98 -15.19 -2.31
C GLY A 498 -15.76 -15.06 -1.40
N ALA A 499 -14.73 -14.35 -1.86
CA ALA A 499 -13.56 -14.08 -1.06
C ALA A 499 -13.84 -13.16 0.14
N ILE A 500 -14.72 -12.17 0.00
CA ILE A 500 -15.20 -11.34 1.11
C ILE A 500 -15.83 -12.20 2.21
N GLY A 501 -16.66 -13.17 1.84
CA GLY A 501 -17.34 -14.07 2.78
C GLY A 501 -16.42 -15.09 3.46
N ALA A 502 -15.23 -15.35 2.92
CA ALA A 502 -14.31 -16.36 3.44
C ALA A 502 -13.74 -16.01 4.82
N LEU A 503 -13.77 -14.73 5.22
CA LEU A 503 -13.31 -14.29 6.55
C LEU A 503 -14.28 -14.70 7.68
N GLY A 504 -15.46 -15.21 7.36
CA GLY A 504 -16.41 -15.66 8.39
C GLY A 504 -17.09 -14.54 9.16
N LEU A 505 -17.22 -13.35 8.53
CA LEU A 505 -17.80 -12.14 9.10
C LEU A 505 -18.83 -11.54 8.13
N PRO A 506 -19.74 -10.67 8.60
CA PRO A 506 -20.55 -9.83 7.72
C PRO A 506 -19.67 -9.07 6.72
N ALA A 507 -20.21 -8.78 5.53
CA ALA A 507 -19.50 -7.99 4.54
C ALA A 507 -19.36 -6.53 5.05
N LEU A 508 -18.14 -6.14 5.40
CA LEU A 508 -17.76 -4.79 5.86
C LEU A 508 -17.33 -3.91 4.68
N VAL A 509 -17.14 -4.50 3.50
CA VAL A 509 -16.83 -3.81 2.26
C VAL A 509 -17.96 -3.95 1.25
N GLU A 510 -18.28 -2.86 0.57
CA GLU A 510 -19.11 -2.88 -0.64
C GLU A 510 -18.22 -2.96 -1.89
N VAL A 511 -18.75 -3.57 -2.95
CA VAL A 511 -18.07 -3.69 -4.24
C VAL A 511 -18.72 -2.71 -5.23
N LEU A 512 -17.89 -1.85 -5.79
CA LEU A 512 -18.27 -0.85 -6.78
C LEU A 512 -17.47 -1.12 -8.06
N VAL A 513 -18.03 -0.82 -9.21
CA VAL A 513 -17.40 -1.12 -10.50
C VAL A 513 -17.49 0.09 -11.39
N ALA A 514 -16.36 0.55 -11.89
CA ALA A 514 -16.32 1.55 -12.95
C ALA A 514 -16.04 0.84 -14.28
N VAL A 515 -16.97 0.97 -15.23
CA VAL A 515 -16.94 0.27 -16.52
C VAL A 515 -16.58 1.25 -17.63
N ARG A 516 -15.57 0.88 -18.43
CA ARG A 516 -15.20 1.60 -19.65
C ARG A 516 -15.58 0.82 -20.90
N ALA A 517 -15.25 -0.47 -20.95
CA ALA A 517 -15.34 -1.29 -22.16
C ALA A 517 -15.77 -2.73 -21.83
N VAL A 518 -17.04 -2.92 -21.49
CA VAL A 518 -17.65 -4.24 -21.26
C VAL A 518 -18.78 -4.43 -22.27
N THR A 519 -18.74 -5.54 -23.01
CA THR A 519 -19.72 -5.86 -24.05
C THR A 519 -21.11 -6.02 -23.43
N GLY A 520 -22.10 -5.27 -23.92
CA GLY A 520 -23.47 -5.32 -23.41
C GLY A 520 -23.69 -4.56 -22.10
N LEU A 521 -22.74 -3.73 -21.64
CA LEU A 521 -22.88 -2.88 -20.47
C LEU A 521 -22.39 -1.46 -20.79
N ALA A 522 -23.22 -0.45 -20.52
CA ALA A 522 -22.87 0.94 -20.80
C ALA A 522 -21.68 1.41 -19.94
N PRO A 523 -20.80 2.29 -20.43
CA PRO A 523 -19.78 2.92 -19.60
C PRO A 523 -20.41 3.73 -18.46
N GLY A 524 -19.81 3.67 -17.27
CA GLY A 524 -20.32 4.35 -16.07
C GLY A 524 -19.84 3.71 -14.77
N THR A 525 -20.37 4.14 -13.63
CA THR A 525 -20.10 3.50 -12.34
C THR A 525 -21.32 2.74 -11.85
N TYR A 526 -21.07 1.61 -11.18
CA TYR A 526 -22.08 0.65 -10.78
C TYR A 526 -21.84 0.20 -9.34
N ARG A 527 -22.91 0.03 -8.56
CA ARG A 527 -22.87 -0.63 -7.25
C ARG A 527 -23.35 -2.07 -7.37
N LEU A 528 -22.62 -2.98 -6.71
CA LEU A 528 -22.93 -4.40 -6.69
C LEU A 528 -23.98 -4.72 -5.61
N GLY A 529 -25.20 -5.12 -6.01
CA GLY A 529 -26.27 -5.66 -5.15
C GLY A 529 -26.43 -7.17 -5.33
N GLU A 530 -27.64 -7.75 -5.32
CA GLU A 530 -27.83 -9.12 -5.80
C GLU A 530 -27.45 -9.22 -7.30
N ALA A 531 -27.95 -8.26 -8.10
CA ALA A 531 -27.46 -7.93 -9.44
C ALA A 531 -26.67 -6.61 -9.44
N LEU A 532 -26.02 -6.25 -10.55
CA LEU A 532 -25.42 -4.92 -10.75
C LEU A 532 -26.56 -3.88 -10.75
N ALA A 533 -26.81 -3.21 -9.61
CA ALA A 533 -28.13 -2.69 -9.29
C ALA A 533 -28.31 -1.18 -9.51
N VAL A 534 -27.24 -0.38 -9.39
CA VAL A 534 -27.36 1.09 -9.46
C VAL A 534 -26.24 1.66 -10.31
N ALA A 535 -26.60 2.15 -11.51
CA ALA A 535 -25.70 2.86 -12.41
C ALA A 535 -25.74 4.36 -12.12
N LEU A 536 -24.60 4.97 -11.80
CA LEU A 536 -24.42 6.42 -11.96
C LEU A 536 -23.83 6.62 -13.35
N ALA A 537 -24.67 7.09 -14.27
CA ALA A 537 -24.25 7.37 -15.65
C ALA A 537 -23.19 8.49 -15.64
N SER A 538 -21.97 8.16 -16.06
CA SER A 538 -20.87 9.11 -16.20
C SER A 538 -20.04 8.71 -17.42
N PRO A 539 -20.29 9.31 -18.61
CA PRO A 539 -19.59 8.93 -19.84
C PRO A 539 -18.07 9.15 -19.77
N ASP A 540 -17.59 10.06 -18.90
CA ASP A 540 -16.16 10.38 -18.72
C ASP A 540 -15.50 9.66 -17.53
N VAL A 541 -15.92 8.44 -17.21
CA VAL A 541 -15.43 7.73 -16.02
C VAL A 541 -13.91 7.44 -16.05
N ALA A 542 -13.35 7.07 -17.22
CA ALA A 542 -11.96 6.66 -17.33
C ALA A 542 -10.94 7.80 -17.08
N PRO A 543 -11.07 9.00 -17.70
CA PRO A 543 -10.20 10.14 -17.37
C PRO A 543 -10.26 10.54 -15.90
N ARG A 544 -11.46 10.48 -15.30
CA ARG A 544 -11.64 10.84 -13.87
C ARG A 544 -11.04 9.80 -12.93
N LEU A 545 -11.17 8.50 -13.24
CA LEU A 545 -10.50 7.44 -12.49
C LEU A 545 -8.98 7.58 -12.55
N GLN A 546 -8.42 7.86 -13.73
CA GLN A 546 -6.99 8.08 -13.89
C GLN A 546 -6.54 9.30 -13.06
N ALA A 547 -7.27 10.42 -13.12
CA ALA A 547 -6.97 11.60 -12.34
C ALA A 547 -7.05 11.33 -10.82
N ALA A 548 -8.11 10.65 -10.36
CA ALA A 548 -8.27 10.24 -8.97
C ALA A 548 -7.15 9.27 -8.54
N GLY A 549 -6.71 8.37 -9.41
CA GLY A 549 -5.64 7.41 -9.16
C GLY A 549 -4.22 7.96 -9.34
N LEU A 550 -3.98 9.24 -9.02
CA LEU A 550 -2.66 9.89 -9.14
C LEU A 550 -2.07 9.78 -10.56
N GLY A 551 -2.90 9.91 -11.59
CA GLY A 551 -2.48 9.90 -12.99
C GLY A 551 -2.13 8.52 -13.55
N GLN A 552 -2.32 7.43 -12.79
CA GLN A 552 -1.95 6.08 -13.22
C GLN A 552 -2.77 5.61 -14.43
N GLU A 553 -2.11 5.49 -15.59
CA GLU A 553 -2.73 5.13 -16.88
C GLU A 553 -3.48 3.80 -16.86
N VAL A 554 -3.06 2.83 -16.03
CA VAL A 554 -3.71 1.52 -15.93
C VAL A 554 -5.20 1.64 -15.59
N LEU A 555 -5.59 2.63 -14.79
CA LEU A 555 -6.99 2.88 -14.43
C LEU A 555 -7.79 3.47 -15.60
N GLY A 556 -7.16 4.31 -16.43
CA GLY A 556 -7.79 4.87 -17.63
C GLY A 556 -7.92 3.86 -18.77
N ARG A 557 -7.02 2.86 -18.83
CA ARG A 557 -6.97 1.83 -19.87
C ARG A 557 -7.78 0.58 -19.54
N ALA A 558 -8.00 0.27 -18.26
CA ALA A 558 -8.79 -0.87 -17.83
C ALA A 558 -10.17 -0.93 -18.52
N ALA A 559 -10.61 -2.14 -18.85
CA ALA A 559 -11.96 -2.37 -19.36
C ALA A 559 -13.00 -2.12 -18.26
N PHE A 560 -12.66 -2.50 -17.03
CA PHE A 560 -13.37 -2.10 -15.81
C PHE A 560 -12.41 -2.05 -14.61
N VAL A 561 -12.78 -1.27 -13.60
CA VAL A 561 -12.06 -1.16 -12.32
C VAL A 561 -13.00 -1.58 -11.21
N VAL A 562 -12.59 -2.58 -10.42
CA VAL A 562 -13.31 -3.00 -9.21
C VAL A 562 -12.78 -2.18 -8.04
N THR A 563 -13.67 -1.52 -7.32
CA THR A 563 -13.37 -0.70 -6.14
C THR A 563 -14.01 -1.34 -4.92
N PHE A 564 -13.23 -1.58 -3.89
CA PHE A 564 -13.70 -2.03 -2.59
C PHE A 564 -13.77 -0.83 -1.65
N ALA A 565 -14.94 -0.55 -1.10
CA ALA A 565 -15.15 0.60 -0.20
C ALA A 565 -15.68 0.15 1.16
N LEU A 566 -15.27 0.84 2.22
CA LEU A 566 -15.76 0.59 3.57
C LEU A 566 -17.25 0.94 3.65
N ARG A 567 -18.05 0.04 4.21
CA ARG A 567 -19.48 0.28 4.40
C ARG A 567 -19.73 1.30 5.53
N PRO A 568 -20.75 2.15 5.42
CA PRO A 568 -21.09 3.13 6.45
C PRO A 568 -21.43 2.51 7.81
N GLU A 569 -21.95 1.28 7.81
CA GLU A 569 -22.37 0.54 9.01
C GLU A 569 -21.18 0.02 9.85
N THR A 570 -19.94 0.20 9.38
CA THR A 570 -18.71 -0.18 10.08
C THR A 570 -18.52 0.70 11.32
N ALA A 571 -18.67 0.11 12.51
CA ALA A 571 -18.72 0.87 13.77
C ALA A 571 -17.61 0.48 14.75
N GLU A 572 -17.18 -0.78 14.79
CA GLU A 572 -16.20 -1.24 15.78
C GLU A 572 -14.76 -0.89 15.36
N PRO A 573 -13.84 -0.60 16.30
CA PRO A 573 -12.45 -0.33 15.97
C PRO A 573 -11.81 -1.43 15.12
N ARG A 574 -12.03 -2.71 15.46
CA ARG A 574 -11.48 -3.86 14.72
C ARG A 574 -11.99 -3.96 13.29
N ASP A 575 -13.21 -3.49 13.00
CA ASP A 575 -13.84 -3.66 11.70
C ASP A 575 -13.03 -3.02 10.57
N PHE A 576 -12.29 -1.94 10.84
CA PHE A 576 -11.42 -1.35 9.82
C PHE A 576 -10.33 -2.33 9.36
N ARG A 577 -9.72 -3.09 10.27
CA ARG A 577 -8.74 -4.13 9.93
C ARG A 577 -9.40 -5.26 9.14
N HIS A 578 -10.57 -5.72 9.58
CA HIS A 578 -11.31 -6.77 8.89
C HIS A 578 -11.77 -6.35 7.48
N ALA A 579 -12.17 -5.09 7.30
CA ALA A 579 -12.52 -4.54 5.99
C ALA A 579 -11.31 -4.50 5.04
N LEU A 580 -10.12 -4.15 5.55
CA LEU A 580 -8.87 -4.23 4.76
C LEU A 580 -8.56 -5.68 4.37
N LEU A 581 -8.73 -6.63 5.28
CA LEU A 581 -8.56 -8.06 4.98
C LEU A 581 -9.56 -8.54 3.93
N GLN A 582 -10.85 -8.22 4.06
CA GLN A 582 -11.88 -8.54 3.05
C GLN A 582 -11.55 -7.94 1.68
N ALA A 583 -11.12 -6.67 1.63
CA ALA A 583 -10.72 -6.02 0.39
C ALA A 583 -9.47 -6.65 -0.25
N GLY A 584 -8.49 -7.07 0.56
CA GLY A 584 -7.29 -7.79 0.09
C GLY A 584 -7.60 -9.21 -0.41
N LEU A 585 -8.43 -9.95 0.33
CA LEU A 585 -8.94 -11.27 -0.07
C LEU A 585 -9.63 -11.18 -1.45
N ALA A 586 -10.55 -10.23 -1.58
CA ALA A 586 -11.25 -9.96 -2.82
C ALA A 586 -10.31 -9.50 -3.94
N GLY A 587 -9.31 -8.68 -3.62
CA GLY A 587 -8.30 -8.21 -4.57
C GLY A 587 -7.52 -9.36 -5.20
N GLU A 588 -7.05 -10.33 -4.41
CA GLU A 588 -6.36 -11.51 -4.94
C GLU A 588 -7.31 -12.44 -5.71
N ALA A 589 -8.55 -12.58 -5.26
CA ALA A 589 -9.57 -13.32 -6.01
C ALA A 589 -9.80 -12.72 -7.41
N VAL A 590 -9.82 -11.39 -7.53
CA VAL A 590 -9.88 -10.69 -8.83
C VAL A 590 -8.64 -11.00 -9.67
N TYR A 591 -7.44 -11.00 -9.09
CA TYR A 591 -6.21 -11.36 -9.81
C TYR A 591 -6.27 -12.77 -10.40
N LEU A 592 -6.61 -13.77 -9.58
CA LEU A 592 -6.64 -15.17 -10.00
C LEU A 592 -7.75 -15.41 -11.03
N GLU A 593 -8.93 -14.85 -10.81
CA GLU A 593 -10.08 -15.04 -11.71
C GLU A 593 -9.91 -14.32 -13.05
N ALA A 594 -9.26 -13.14 -13.05
CA ALA A 594 -8.83 -12.46 -14.26
C ALA A 594 -7.78 -13.29 -15.01
N GLY A 595 -6.78 -13.83 -14.30
CA GLY A 595 -5.76 -14.70 -14.86
C GLY A 595 -6.34 -15.95 -15.52
N ALA A 596 -7.31 -16.60 -14.88
CA ALA A 596 -8.03 -17.76 -15.41
C ALA A 596 -8.74 -17.48 -16.75
N ARG A 597 -9.08 -16.22 -17.02
CA ARG A 597 -9.70 -15.74 -18.27
C ARG A 597 -8.70 -15.16 -19.28
N GLY A 598 -7.39 -15.28 -19.01
CA GLY A 598 -6.35 -14.66 -19.83
C GLY A 598 -6.35 -13.14 -19.77
N LEU A 599 -7.02 -12.52 -18.80
CA LEU A 599 -7.03 -11.07 -18.60
C LEU A 599 -5.80 -10.61 -17.79
N GLY A 600 -5.47 -9.34 -17.92
CA GLY A 600 -4.54 -8.65 -17.05
C GLY A 600 -5.27 -7.97 -15.89
N ALA A 601 -4.66 -7.97 -14.71
CA ALA A 601 -5.14 -7.26 -13.54
C ALA A 601 -4.03 -6.47 -12.87
N CYS A 602 -4.36 -5.33 -12.25
CA CYS A 602 -3.44 -4.53 -11.46
C CYS A 602 -4.17 -3.84 -10.29
N GLY A 603 -3.80 -4.24 -9.08
CA GLY A 603 -4.18 -3.56 -7.85
C GLY A 603 -3.56 -2.17 -7.78
N VAL A 604 -4.34 -1.20 -7.33
CA VAL A 604 -3.92 0.18 -7.10
C VAL A 604 -4.32 0.60 -5.69
N GLY A 605 -3.31 0.89 -4.86
CA GLY A 605 -3.50 1.29 -3.47
C GLY A 605 -3.52 2.80 -3.25
N ALA A 606 -2.97 3.58 -4.18
CA ALA A 606 -2.85 5.03 -4.06
C ALA A 606 -3.83 5.75 -4.99
N PHE A 607 -4.68 6.59 -4.41
CA PHE A 607 -5.70 7.41 -5.07
C PHE A 607 -6.09 8.57 -4.16
N PHE A 608 -6.59 9.67 -4.72
CA PHE A 608 -7.25 10.75 -4.00
C PHE A 608 -8.61 10.26 -3.52
N ASP A 609 -8.69 9.89 -2.23
CA ASP A 609 -9.85 9.22 -1.63
C ASP A 609 -11.17 9.95 -1.88
N ASP A 610 -11.20 11.27 -1.71
CA ASP A 610 -12.41 12.08 -1.88
C ASP A 610 -12.83 12.22 -3.37
N GLU A 611 -11.87 12.33 -4.30
CA GLU A 611 -12.15 12.40 -5.74
C GLU A 611 -12.67 11.05 -6.27
N LEU A 612 -12.10 9.95 -5.77
CA LEU A 612 -12.56 8.61 -6.11
C LEU A 612 -13.96 8.34 -5.52
N ALA A 613 -14.21 8.75 -4.28
CA ALA A 613 -15.52 8.62 -3.65
C ALA A 613 -16.62 9.33 -4.45
N GLN A 614 -16.35 10.54 -4.96
CA GLN A 614 -17.29 11.31 -5.78
C GLN A 614 -17.73 10.61 -7.08
N LEU A 615 -16.95 9.63 -7.59
CA LEU A 615 -17.34 8.84 -8.77
C LEU A 615 -18.46 7.83 -8.48
N PHE A 616 -18.62 7.43 -7.23
CA PHE A 616 -19.59 6.42 -6.79
C PHE A 616 -20.70 7.00 -5.89
N GLY A 617 -20.65 8.30 -5.63
CA GLY A 617 -21.60 9.03 -4.77
C GLY A 617 -20.97 9.47 -3.44
N SER A 618 -21.54 10.54 -2.88
CA SER A 618 -21.10 11.10 -1.59
C SER A 618 -21.17 10.08 -0.46
N GLY A 619 -20.13 10.03 0.39
CA GLY A 619 -20.08 9.15 1.56
C GLY A 619 -19.34 7.82 1.35
N THR A 620 -18.98 7.48 0.11
CA THR A 620 -18.16 6.30 -0.20
C THR A 620 -16.75 6.45 0.42
N ARG A 621 -16.21 5.37 0.98
CA ARG A 621 -14.85 5.33 1.56
C ARG A 621 -13.98 4.25 0.88
N PRO A 622 -13.36 4.52 -0.29
CA PRO A 622 -12.58 3.53 -1.04
C PRO A 622 -11.32 3.01 -0.33
N LEU A 623 -11.20 1.70 -0.15
CA LEU A 623 -10.03 1.06 0.46
C LEU A 623 -9.03 0.56 -0.58
N HIS A 624 -9.53 -0.02 -1.68
CA HIS A 624 -8.69 -0.68 -2.68
C HIS A 624 -9.32 -0.66 -4.08
N LEU A 625 -8.48 -0.67 -5.11
CA LEU A 625 -8.85 -0.73 -6.52
C LEU A 625 -8.15 -1.88 -7.20
N VAL A 626 -8.83 -2.57 -8.12
CA VAL A 626 -8.20 -3.52 -9.05
C VAL A 626 -8.66 -3.22 -10.47
N ALA A 627 -7.73 -2.77 -11.31
CA ALA A 627 -7.92 -2.51 -12.72
C ALA A 627 -7.86 -3.82 -13.50
N VAL A 628 -8.84 -4.12 -14.36
CA VAL A 628 -8.91 -5.36 -15.14
C VAL A 628 -9.15 -5.05 -16.63
N GLY A 629 -8.48 -5.78 -17.51
CA GLY A 629 -8.64 -5.63 -18.96
C GLY A 629 -7.89 -6.70 -19.75
N LYS A 630 -7.95 -6.61 -21.08
CA LYS A 630 -7.16 -7.50 -21.96
C LYS A 630 -5.67 -7.12 -21.85
N LYS A 631 -4.80 -8.13 -21.92
CA LYS A 631 -3.34 -7.94 -21.90
C LYS A 631 -2.83 -7.23 -23.14
#